data_AF-A0A8J6GGV1-F1
#
_entry.id   AF-A0A8J6GGV1-F1
#
_cell.length_a   1.000
_cell.length_b   1.000
_cell.length_c   1.000
_cell.angle_alpha   90.00
_cell.angle_beta   90.00
_cell.angle_gamma   90.00
#
_symmetry.space_group_name_H-M   'P 1'
#
loop_
_entity.id
_entity.type
_entity.pdbx_description
1 polymer ?
#
loop_
_entity_poly.entity_id
_entity_poly.type
_entity_poly.pdbx_seq_one_letter_code
_entity_poly.pdbx_strand_id
1 'polypeptide(L)'
;MEENYSPGFSYTDFGLQFTACFFQQDQTAELFQAAGAKYVVLTTKHHEGFTNWPSWNSKDVGPLRDLVGELGAAVQKRNIRYGLDPLLLE
;
A
#
# COMPACT_ATOMS: atom_id res chain seq x y z
N MET A 1 17.26 -6.97 -13.51
CA MET A 1 16.32 -6.11 -14.26
C MET A 1 16.40 -6.41 -15.75
N GLU A 2 17.60 -6.44 -16.33
CA GLU A 2 17.82 -6.53 -17.79
C GLU A 2 17.25 -7.77 -18.50
N GLU A 3 17.08 -8.90 -17.80
CA GLU A 3 16.44 -10.09 -18.39
C GLU A 3 14.93 -9.95 -18.61
N ASN A 4 14.26 -9.10 -17.80
CA ASN A 4 12.80 -9.03 -17.74
C ASN A 4 12.24 -7.64 -18.09
N TYR A 5 13.09 -6.61 -18.18
CA TYR A 5 12.69 -5.22 -18.39
C TYR A 5 13.61 -4.54 -19.41
N SER A 6 13.08 -3.53 -20.11
CA SER A 6 13.80 -2.81 -21.15
C SER A 6 15.14 -2.23 -20.66
N PRO A 7 16.16 -2.12 -21.52
CA PRO A 7 17.42 -1.48 -21.18
C PRO A 7 17.21 -0.07 -20.62
N GLY A 8 17.86 0.25 -19.50
CA GLY A 8 17.71 1.53 -18.80
C GLY A 8 16.54 1.61 -17.82
N PHE A 9 15.75 0.55 -17.66
CA PHE A 9 14.65 0.50 -16.69
C PHE A 9 15.19 0.39 -15.25
N SER A 10 14.77 1.32 -14.40
CA SER A 10 15.16 1.44 -13.00
C SER A 10 14.04 0.98 -12.06
N TYR A 11 14.36 0.68 -10.81
CA TYR A 11 13.35 0.26 -9.84
C TYR A 11 12.32 1.38 -9.55
N THR A 12 12.73 2.64 -9.61
CA THR A 12 11.85 3.78 -9.38
C THR A 12 10.76 3.91 -10.44
N ASP A 13 10.97 3.35 -11.64
CA ASP A 13 9.98 3.36 -12.73
C ASP A 13 8.76 2.49 -12.43
N PHE A 14 8.87 1.52 -11.51
CA PHE A 14 7.72 0.74 -11.05
C PHE A 14 6.68 1.60 -10.31
N GLY A 15 7.10 2.70 -9.69
CA GLY A 15 6.18 3.63 -9.04
C GLY A 15 5.11 4.15 -10.01
N LEU A 16 5.49 4.39 -11.28
CA LEU A 16 4.56 4.84 -12.32
C LEU A 16 3.59 3.74 -12.77
N GLN A 17 3.99 2.48 -12.69
CA GLN A 17 3.17 1.33 -13.09
C GLN A 17 2.24 0.84 -11.99
N PHE A 18 2.53 1.17 -10.73
CA PHE A 18 1.70 0.80 -9.60
C PHE A 18 0.43 1.65 -9.59
N THR A 19 -0.68 1.17 -10.16
CA THR A 19 -1.94 1.94 -10.27
C THR A 19 -2.99 1.56 -9.23
N ALA A 20 -2.85 0.39 -8.59
CA ALA A 20 -3.83 -0.17 -7.65
C ALA A 20 -5.30 -0.11 -8.16
N CYS A 21 -5.51 -0.27 -9.48
CA CYS A 21 -6.82 -0.06 -10.13
C CYS A 21 -7.93 -1.00 -9.64
N PHE A 22 -7.59 -2.21 -9.17
CA PHE A 22 -8.53 -3.17 -8.60
C PHE A 22 -8.60 -3.14 -7.07
N PHE A 23 -7.85 -2.25 -6.41
CA PHE A 23 -7.87 -2.15 -4.97
C PHE A 23 -9.18 -1.52 -4.48
N GLN A 24 -9.94 -2.30 -3.70
CA GLN A 24 -11.23 -1.95 -3.12
C GLN A 24 -11.17 -2.14 -1.60
N GLN A 25 -10.95 -1.05 -0.86
CA GLN A 25 -10.73 -1.08 0.58
C GLN A 25 -11.84 -1.79 1.37
N ASP A 26 -13.10 -1.63 0.96
CA ASP A 26 -14.23 -2.25 1.65
C ASP A 26 -14.31 -3.76 1.44
N GLN A 27 -14.00 -4.26 0.24
CA GLN A 27 -13.93 -5.69 -0.04
C GLN A 27 -12.78 -6.34 0.72
N THR A 28 -11.62 -5.67 0.77
CA THR A 28 -10.47 -6.13 1.54
C THR A 28 -10.78 -6.18 3.04
N ALA A 29 -11.44 -5.15 3.58
CA ALA A 29 -11.82 -5.13 4.99
C ALA A 29 -12.91 -6.16 5.34
N GLU A 30 -13.85 -6.43 4.43
CA GLU A 30 -14.83 -7.51 4.58
C GLU A 30 -14.15 -8.88 4.60
N LEU A 31 -13.18 -9.12 3.72
CA LEU A 31 -12.40 -10.35 3.74
C LEU A 31 -11.66 -10.53 5.07
N PHE A 32 -11.04 -9.49 5.61
CA PHE A 32 -10.37 -9.56 6.92
C PHE A 32 -11.34 -9.87 8.06
N GLN A 33 -12.55 -9.29 8.03
CA GLN A 33 -13.58 -9.59 9.01
C GLN A 33 -14.05 -11.05 8.89
N ALA A 34 -14.30 -11.53 7.67
CA ALA A 34 -14.71 -12.91 7.40
C ALA A 34 -13.64 -13.92 7.83
N ALA A 35 -12.36 -13.57 7.69
CA ALA A 35 -11.23 -14.33 8.20
C ALA A 35 -11.09 -14.33 9.73
N GLY A 36 -11.91 -13.53 10.44
CA GLY A 36 -11.87 -13.41 11.90
C GLY A 36 -10.73 -12.54 12.43
N ALA A 37 -10.06 -11.76 11.56
CA ALA A 37 -8.94 -10.91 11.94
C ALA A 37 -9.35 -9.88 13.00
N LYS A 38 -8.49 -9.69 14.01
CA LYS A 38 -8.69 -8.70 15.08
C LYS A 38 -7.83 -7.45 14.90
N TYR A 39 -6.79 -7.56 14.09
CA TYR A 39 -5.94 -6.46 13.71
C TYR A 39 -5.40 -6.67 12.30
N VAL A 40 -5.06 -5.58 11.63
CA VAL A 40 -4.40 -5.53 10.32
C VAL A 40 -3.27 -4.52 10.43
N VAL A 41 -2.10 -4.89 9.92
CA VAL A 41 -0.94 -3.99 9.86
C VAL A 41 -0.63 -3.74 8.39
N LEU A 42 -0.65 -2.48 7.97
CA LEU A 42 -0.27 -2.10 6.61
C LEU A 42 1.15 -1.54 6.60
N THR A 43 1.96 -2.03 5.67
CA THR A 43 3.29 -1.49 5.40
C THR A 43 3.16 -0.09 4.78
N THR A 44 3.62 0.91 5.52
CA THR A 44 3.55 2.32 5.10
C THR A 44 4.77 2.76 4.32
N LYS A 45 5.91 2.12 4.56
CA LYS A 45 7.18 2.28 3.84
C LYS A 45 7.97 0.98 4.01
N HIS A 46 8.49 0.44 2.92
CA HIS A 46 9.38 -0.72 2.94
C HIS A 46 10.81 -0.29 2.53
N HIS A 47 11.75 -1.23 2.42
CA HIS A 47 13.19 -0.96 2.26
C HIS A 47 13.55 -0.11 1.03
N GLU A 48 12.72 -0.11 -0.01
CA GLU A 48 12.91 0.66 -1.23
C GLU A 48 12.61 2.15 -1.07
N GLY A 49 11.96 2.55 0.03
CA GLY A 49 11.66 3.96 0.33
C GLY A 49 10.37 4.51 -0.30
N PHE A 50 9.61 3.72 -1.07
CA PHE A 50 8.28 4.13 -1.55
C PHE A 50 7.30 4.19 -0.38
N THR A 51 6.52 5.25 -0.30
CA THR A 51 5.59 5.45 0.82
C THR A 51 4.13 5.37 0.39
N ASN A 52 3.31 4.67 1.17
CA ASN A 52 1.85 4.66 0.97
C ASN A 52 1.15 5.85 1.69
N TRP A 53 1.93 6.84 2.15
CA TRP A 53 1.51 8.05 2.87
C TRP A 53 2.34 9.25 2.34
N PRO A 54 1.95 10.52 2.53
CA PRO A 54 2.49 11.62 1.71
C PRO A 54 3.99 11.98 1.90
N SER A 55 4.92 11.30 1.19
CA SER A 55 6.30 11.74 0.84
C SER A 55 6.97 10.86 -0.27
N TRP A 56 6.99 11.25 -1.56
CA TRP A 56 7.26 10.33 -2.72
C TRP A 56 6.47 9.02 -2.62
N ASN A 57 5.20 9.10 -3.03
CA ASN A 57 4.16 8.26 -2.45
C ASN A 57 3.06 7.85 -3.45
N SER A 58 2.21 6.92 -3.03
CA SER A 58 1.04 6.43 -3.79
C SER A 58 0.01 7.50 -4.18
N LYS A 59 0.09 8.71 -3.62
CA LYS A 59 -0.78 9.84 -3.90
C LYS A 59 -0.21 10.78 -4.97
N ASP A 60 1.12 10.89 -5.05
CA ASP A 60 1.84 11.74 -6.01
C ASP A 60 2.31 10.96 -7.25
N VAL A 61 2.53 9.65 -7.12
CA VAL A 61 2.99 8.75 -8.18
C VAL A 61 2.22 7.42 -8.11
N GLY A 62 1.78 6.90 -9.25
CA GLY A 62 1.11 5.59 -9.32
C GLY A 62 -0.41 5.67 -9.07
N PRO A 63 -0.97 5.18 -7.94
CA PRO A 63 -2.42 5.04 -7.76
C PRO A 63 -3.19 6.36 -7.60
N LEU A 64 -2.50 7.45 -7.28
CA LEU A 64 -3.06 8.77 -6.94
C LEU A 64 -4.10 8.70 -5.81
N ARG A 65 -3.89 7.79 -4.85
CA ARG A 65 -4.81 7.46 -3.75
C ARG A 65 -4.08 7.35 -2.41
N ASP A 66 -4.81 7.67 -1.34
CA ASP A 66 -4.36 7.47 0.04
C ASP A 66 -4.75 6.07 0.52
N LEU A 67 -3.96 5.07 0.12
CA LEU A 67 -4.26 3.66 0.41
C LEU A 67 -4.23 3.36 1.91
N VAL A 68 -3.38 4.07 2.66
CA VAL A 68 -3.30 3.96 4.13
C VAL A 68 -4.59 4.46 4.77
N GLY A 69 -5.03 5.67 4.40
CA GLY A 69 -6.27 6.25 4.90
C GLY A 69 -7.50 5.44 4.52
N GLU A 70 -7.60 5.03 3.25
CA GLU A 70 -8.73 4.26 2.73
C GLU A 70 -8.90 2.91 3.43
N LEU A 71 -7.80 2.14 3.56
CA LEU A 71 -7.84 0.85 4.26
C LEU A 71 -8.11 1.03 5.75
N GLY A 72 -7.43 2.00 6.39
CA GLY A 72 -7.61 2.32 7.80
C GLY A 72 -9.07 2.63 8.14
N ALA A 73 -9.73 3.46 7.34
CA ALA A 73 -11.15 3.76 7.51
C ALA A 73 -12.04 2.52 7.32
N ALA A 74 -11.75 1.68 6.32
CA ALA A 74 -12.56 0.50 6.02
C ALA A 74 -12.48 -0.58 7.12
N VAL A 75 -11.29 -0.81 7.70
CA VAL A 75 -11.10 -1.80 8.77
C VAL A 75 -11.61 -1.30 10.12
N GLN A 76 -11.47 0.00 10.43
CA GLN A 76 -12.00 0.60 11.66
C GLN A 76 -13.53 0.54 11.73
N LYS A 77 -14.23 0.74 10.61
CA LYS A 77 -15.70 0.54 10.52
C LYS A 77 -16.15 -0.87 10.92
N ARG A 78 -15.25 -1.86 10.86
CA ARG A 78 -15.52 -3.28 11.14
C ARG A 78 -14.95 -3.74 12.50
N ASN A 79 -14.57 -2.80 13.38
CA ASN A 79 -13.97 -3.06 14.69
C ASN A 79 -12.66 -3.87 14.63
N ILE A 80 -11.91 -3.76 13.54
CA ILE A 80 -10.59 -4.36 13.38
C ILE A 80 -9.55 -3.30 13.76
N ARG A 81 -8.58 -3.65 14.62
CA ARG A 81 -7.49 -2.74 14.99
C ARG A 81 -6.58 -2.50 13.79
N TYR A 82 -6.14 -1.27 13.59
CA TYR A 82 -5.27 -0.92 12.46
C TYR A 82 -3.91 -0.46 12.95
N GLY A 83 -2.86 -1.13 12.49
CA GLY A 83 -1.46 -0.79 12.74
C GLY A 83 -0.79 -0.32 11.46
N LEU A 84 0.23 0.53 11.63
CA LEU A 84 1.08 1.01 10.55
C LEU A 84 2.49 0.51 10.82
N ASP A 85 3.10 -0.12 9.83
CA ASP A 85 4.50 -0.56 9.89
C ASP A 85 5.35 0.31 8.97
N PRO A 86 6.07 1.31 9.50
CA PRO A 86 7.14 1.97 8.79
C PRO A 86 8.43 1.19 9.04
N LEU A 87 9.01 0.62 7.98
CA LEU A 87 10.32 0.00 8.15
C LEU A 87 11.38 1.10 8.34
N LEU A 88 11.97 1.13 9.53
CA LEU A 88 13.07 2.02 9.93
C LEU A 88 14.39 1.25 9.85
N LEU A 89 14.88 1.04 8.63
CA LEU A 89 16.29 0.78 8.41
C LEU A 89 16.84 2.01 7.67
N GLU A 90 17.60 2.81 8.41
CA GLU A 90 18.50 3.83 7.85
C GLU A 90 19.82 3.18 7.41
#